data_AF-A0A4P9WHZ9-F1
#
_entry.id   AF-A0A4P9WHZ9-F1
#
_cell.length_a   1.000
_cell.length_b   1.000
_cell.length_c   1.000
_cell.angle_alpha   90.00
_cell.angle_beta   90.00
_cell.angle_gamma   90.00
#
_symmetry.space_group_name_H-M   'P 1'
#
loop_
_entity.id
_entity.type
_entity.pdbx_description
1 polymer ?
#
loop_
_entity_poly.entity_id
_entity_poly.type
_entity_poly.pdbx_seq_one_letter_code
_entity_poly.pdbx_strand_id
1 'polypeptide(L)'
;TYITPAPFVQGVWVLIFTRILVVSLCTRYWFGASDDLILHGFRSNFVLASLLTAVWAQLWDSDHTILAYVALTVAVAFVTMIYHNITTHFPAKTWPQTLFVHTPISVSHAWLLFVMFLNSLAMTSDYDPKRPDAFHQLLAFFVLAQLTFTAVAYTEYKSAIGDVPCAFTIAWALFGVTANQKSDFISNTAAVFGIIVVCYAIR
;
A
#
# COMPACT_ATOMS: atom_id res chain seq x y z
N THR A 1 3.99 -8.11 -15.06
CA THR A 1 5.21 -8.32 -14.26
C THR A 1 5.12 -9.64 -13.52
N TYR A 2 6.24 -10.11 -12.97
CA TYR A 2 6.31 -11.36 -12.21
C TYR A 2 5.61 -11.33 -10.84
N ILE A 3 5.03 -10.19 -10.44
CA ILE A 3 4.20 -10.07 -9.22
C ILE A 3 2.86 -9.39 -9.49
N THR A 4 2.38 -9.41 -10.74
CA THR A 4 1.06 -8.86 -11.06
C THR A 4 -0.04 -9.60 -10.29
N PRO A 5 -0.83 -8.91 -9.44
CA PRO A 5 -1.88 -9.54 -8.66
C PRO A 5 -3.12 -9.80 -9.53
N ALA A 6 -4.01 -10.67 -9.04
CA ALA A 6 -5.29 -10.93 -9.67
C ALA A 6 -6.19 -9.68 -9.71
N PRO A 7 -7.09 -9.55 -10.71
CA PRO A 7 -7.92 -8.36 -10.89
C PRO A 7 -8.79 -7.98 -9.67
N PHE A 8 -9.26 -8.97 -8.91
CA PHE A 8 -10.10 -8.73 -7.72
C PHE A 8 -9.39 -7.88 -6.65
N VAL A 9 -8.05 -7.90 -6.64
CA VAL A 9 -7.22 -7.20 -5.66
C VAL A 9 -7.32 -5.68 -5.86
N GLN A 10 -7.65 -5.23 -7.07
CA GLN A 10 -7.86 -3.82 -7.37
C GLN A 10 -9.05 -3.21 -6.61
N GLY A 11 -9.91 -4.03 -5.99
CA GLY A 11 -10.96 -3.55 -5.07
C GLY A 11 -10.44 -2.69 -3.91
N VAL A 12 -9.15 -2.82 -3.55
CA VAL A 12 -8.48 -1.96 -2.55
C VAL A 12 -8.58 -0.47 -2.91
N TRP A 13 -8.63 -0.12 -4.20
CA TRP A 13 -8.80 1.27 -4.63
C TRP A 13 -10.10 1.90 -4.13
N VAL A 14 -11.17 1.14 -3.93
CA VAL A 14 -12.43 1.65 -3.36
C VAL A 14 -12.19 2.17 -1.94
N LEU A 15 -11.47 1.40 -1.11
CA LEU A 15 -11.11 1.80 0.26
C LEU A 15 -10.17 3.01 0.26
N ILE A 16 -9.25 3.05 -0.70
CA ILE A 16 -8.34 4.18 -0.89
C ILE A 16 -9.09 5.45 -1.27
N PHE A 17 -9.99 5.41 -2.26
CA PHE A 17 -10.76 6.58 -2.68
C PHE A 17 -11.72 7.05 -1.57
N THR A 18 -12.17 6.12 -0.72
CA THR A 18 -12.94 6.47 0.49
C THR A 18 -12.16 7.44 1.39
N ARG A 19 -10.81 7.40 1.42
CA ARG A 19 -10.00 8.38 2.17
C ARG A 19 -10.23 9.81 1.69
N ILE A 20 -10.41 10.02 0.37
CA ILE A 20 -10.61 11.34 -0.22
C ILE A 20 -11.94 11.87 0.25
N LEU A 21 -12.97 11.04 0.21
CA LEU A 21 -14.32 11.37 0.69
C LEU A 21 -14.32 11.64 2.19
N VAL A 22 -13.66 10.83 3.02
CA VAL A 22 -13.64 11.03 4.47
C VAL A 22 -12.90 12.32 4.85
N VAL A 23 -11.73 12.57 4.25
CA VAL A 23 -10.94 13.78 4.53
C VAL A 23 -11.68 15.03 4.07
N SER A 24 -12.38 14.99 2.93
CA SER A 24 -13.09 16.14 2.36
C SER A 24 -14.49 16.39 2.95
N LEU A 25 -15.21 15.36 3.40
CA LEU A 25 -16.60 15.49 3.89
C LEU A 25 -16.77 15.31 5.40
N CYS A 26 -15.95 14.49 6.07
CA CYS A 26 -16.37 13.91 7.36
C CYS A 26 -15.57 14.36 8.59
N THR A 27 -14.34 14.83 8.45
CA THR A 27 -13.49 15.20 9.61
C THR A 27 -14.08 16.39 10.39
N ARG A 28 -14.49 17.46 9.70
CA ARG A 28 -15.01 18.68 10.35
C ARG A 28 -16.45 18.56 10.84
N TYR A 29 -17.32 17.90 10.09
CA TYR A 29 -18.78 17.92 10.36
C TYR A 29 -19.31 16.71 11.14
N TRP A 30 -18.65 15.54 11.06
CA TRP A 30 -19.21 14.28 11.59
C TRP A 30 -18.42 13.73 12.78
N PHE A 31 -17.10 13.97 12.83
CA PHE A 31 -16.23 13.35 13.83
C PHE A 31 -15.59 14.34 14.81
N GLY A 32 -15.96 15.62 14.73
CA GLY A 32 -15.42 16.67 15.59
C GLY A 32 -13.89 16.71 15.59
N ALA A 33 -13.26 16.40 14.44
CA ALA A 33 -11.81 16.46 14.34
C ALA A 33 -11.35 17.89 14.63
N SER A 34 -10.36 18.04 15.51
CA SER A 34 -9.76 19.34 15.80
C SER A 34 -9.18 19.91 14.49
N ASP A 35 -9.29 21.22 14.30
CA ASP A 35 -8.66 21.90 13.17
C ASP A 35 -7.18 21.52 13.03
N ASP A 36 -6.50 21.22 14.15
CA ASP A 36 -5.12 20.73 14.20
C ASP A 36 -4.88 19.39 13.46
N LEU A 37 -5.82 18.44 13.47
CA LEU A 37 -5.65 17.17 12.75
C LEU A 37 -5.67 17.41 11.24
N ILE A 38 -6.52 18.31 10.79
CA ILE A 38 -6.68 18.63 9.36
C ILE A 38 -5.52 19.51 8.90
N LEU A 39 -5.23 20.60 9.63
CA LEU A 39 -4.17 21.54 9.29
C LEU A 39 -2.77 20.95 9.48
N HIS A 40 -2.50 20.26 10.59
CA HIS A 40 -1.17 19.78 10.92
C HIS A 40 -0.96 18.29 10.60
N GLY A 41 -2.01 17.47 10.64
CA GLY A 41 -1.97 16.05 10.29
C GLY A 41 -1.87 15.81 8.77
N PHE A 42 -2.84 16.33 8.02
CA PHE A 42 -2.96 16.08 6.57
C PHE A 42 -2.12 17.05 5.71
N ARG A 43 -2.02 18.33 6.11
CA ARG A 43 -1.20 19.39 5.47
C ARG A 43 -1.35 19.44 3.93
N SER A 44 -0.43 20.17 3.28
CA SER A 44 -0.24 20.13 1.82
C SER A 44 0.17 18.74 1.31
N ASN A 45 0.72 17.87 2.18
CA ASN A 45 1.17 16.53 1.82
C ASN A 45 0.04 15.68 1.23
N PHE A 46 -1.19 15.79 1.75
CA PHE A 46 -2.34 15.05 1.22
C PHE A 46 -2.69 15.44 -0.22
N VAL A 47 -2.66 16.75 -0.50
CA VAL A 47 -2.90 17.28 -1.85
C VAL A 47 -1.80 16.82 -2.80
N LEU A 48 -0.53 16.95 -2.39
CA LEU A 48 0.62 16.53 -3.18
C LEU A 48 0.61 15.02 -3.45
N ALA A 49 0.33 14.20 -2.43
CA ALA A 49 0.20 12.75 -2.58
C ALA A 49 -0.90 12.37 -3.58
N SER A 50 -2.06 13.03 -3.49
CA SER A 50 -3.20 12.75 -4.38
C SER A 50 -2.90 13.17 -5.82
N LEU A 51 -2.33 14.36 -6.01
CA LEU A 51 -1.93 14.86 -7.32
C LEU A 51 -0.86 13.95 -7.95
N LEU A 52 0.18 13.60 -7.21
CA LEU A 52 1.24 12.72 -7.70
C LEU A 52 0.76 11.30 -7.99
N THR A 53 -0.21 10.78 -7.22
CA THR A 53 -0.86 9.50 -7.54
C THR A 53 -1.63 9.59 -8.85
N ALA A 54 -2.36 10.68 -9.11
CA ALA A 54 -3.05 10.87 -10.38
C ALA A 54 -2.08 11.04 -11.56
N VAL A 55 -1.00 11.82 -11.36
CA VAL A 55 0.07 11.99 -12.36
C VAL A 55 0.76 10.66 -12.66
N TRP A 56 1.03 9.84 -11.64
CA TRP A 56 1.55 8.48 -11.82
C TRP A 56 0.63 7.66 -12.73
N ALA A 57 -0.67 7.63 -12.46
CA ALA A 57 -1.63 6.85 -13.25
C ALA A 57 -1.61 7.28 -14.73
N GLN A 58 -1.62 8.59 -14.99
CA GLN A 58 -1.54 9.11 -16.36
C GLN A 58 -0.21 8.78 -17.06
N LEU A 59 0.91 8.91 -16.35
CA LEU A 59 2.24 8.59 -16.88
C LEU A 59 2.39 7.10 -17.18
N TRP A 60 1.79 6.26 -16.34
CA TRP A 60 1.74 4.81 -16.54
C TRP A 60 0.96 4.44 -17.80
N ASP A 61 -0.22 5.03 -18.00
CA ASP A 61 -1.05 4.81 -19.19
C ASP A 61 -0.42 5.37 -20.48
N SER A 62 0.47 6.35 -20.35
CA SER A 62 1.21 6.96 -21.48
C SER A 62 2.57 6.29 -21.74
N ASP A 63 2.81 5.10 -21.17
CA ASP A 63 4.06 4.31 -21.29
C ASP A 63 5.34 5.02 -20.81
N HIS A 64 5.22 6.10 -20.03
CA HIS A 64 6.35 6.80 -19.43
C HIS A 64 6.79 6.13 -18.10
N THR A 65 7.20 4.87 -18.17
CA THR A 65 7.42 3.98 -17.01
C THR A 65 8.39 4.53 -15.95
N ILE A 66 9.51 5.13 -16.37
CA ILE A 66 10.51 5.72 -15.44
C ILE A 66 9.93 6.94 -14.71
N LEU A 67 9.27 7.85 -15.44
CA LEU A 67 8.65 9.03 -14.85
C LEU A 67 7.48 8.65 -13.94
N ALA A 68 6.69 7.65 -14.33
CA ALA A 68 5.63 7.08 -13.52
C ALA A 68 6.21 6.56 -12.19
N TYR A 69 7.29 5.78 -12.25
CA TYR A 69 7.94 5.26 -11.04
C TYR A 69 8.47 6.36 -10.12
N VAL A 70 9.10 7.40 -10.67
CA VAL A 70 9.58 8.54 -9.87
C VAL A 70 8.40 9.26 -9.21
N ALA A 71 7.34 9.57 -9.97
CA ALA A 71 6.14 10.22 -9.45
C ALA A 71 5.49 9.40 -8.32
N LEU A 72 5.40 8.07 -8.50
CA LEU A 72 4.87 7.15 -7.51
C LEU A 72 5.73 7.08 -6.25
N THR A 73 7.05 7.05 -6.39
CA THR A 73 7.98 7.01 -5.25
C THR A 73 7.83 8.27 -4.39
N VAL A 74 7.70 9.44 -5.03
CA VAL A 74 7.44 10.70 -4.32
C VAL A 74 6.05 10.69 -3.68
N ALA A 75 5.02 10.15 -4.36
CA ALA A 75 3.68 10.00 -3.79
C ALA A 75 3.70 9.11 -2.53
N VAL A 76 4.40 7.97 -2.58
CA VAL A 76 4.59 7.06 -1.45
C VAL A 76 5.27 7.79 -0.28
N ALA A 77 6.30 8.59 -0.55
CA ALA A 77 6.98 9.37 0.48
C ALA A 77 6.02 10.33 1.19
N PHE A 78 5.19 11.09 0.44
CA PHE A 78 4.19 11.96 1.05
C PHE A 78 3.13 11.20 1.85
N VAL A 79 2.63 10.06 1.34
CA VAL A 79 1.69 9.21 2.09
C VAL A 79 2.33 8.65 3.37
N THR A 80 3.61 8.29 3.31
CA THR A 80 4.37 7.83 4.49
C THR A 80 4.49 8.94 5.53
N MET A 81 4.76 10.18 5.10
CA MET A 81 4.81 11.34 6.01
C MET A 81 3.45 11.59 6.66
N ILE A 82 2.35 11.53 5.91
CA ILE A 82 0.99 11.64 6.46
C ILE A 82 0.78 10.53 7.47
N TYR A 83 0.96 9.27 7.05
CA TYR A 83 0.79 8.08 7.88
C TYR A 83 1.58 8.17 9.20
N HIS A 84 2.86 8.52 9.16
CA HIS A 84 3.69 8.69 10.34
C HIS A 84 3.17 9.81 11.25
N ASN A 85 2.72 10.92 10.67
CA ASN A 85 2.23 12.06 11.42
C ASN A 85 0.93 11.76 12.17
N ILE A 86 -0.06 11.13 11.52
CA ILE A 86 -1.31 10.72 12.18
C ILE A 86 -1.08 9.61 13.20
N THR A 87 -0.20 8.65 12.92
CA THR A 87 0.06 7.56 13.89
C THR A 87 0.84 8.01 15.12
N THR A 88 1.72 9.01 14.98
CA THR A 88 2.61 9.44 16.07
C THR A 88 2.09 10.65 16.84
N HIS A 89 1.59 11.67 16.14
CA HIS A 89 1.21 12.95 16.76
C HIS A 89 -0.30 13.06 17.00
N PHE A 90 -1.13 12.32 16.25
CA PHE A 90 -2.59 12.42 16.33
C PHE A 90 -3.27 11.05 16.43
N PRO A 91 -3.01 10.27 17.49
CA PRO A 91 -3.62 8.96 17.67
C PRO A 91 -5.15 9.05 17.72
N ALA A 92 -5.82 8.06 17.13
CA ALA A 92 -7.28 7.99 17.13
C ALA A 92 -7.84 7.94 18.56
N LYS A 93 -8.81 8.79 18.86
CA LYS A 93 -9.46 8.83 20.18
C LYS A 93 -10.78 8.07 20.21
N THR A 94 -11.38 7.83 19.05
CA THR A 94 -12.69 7.18 18.92
C THR A 94 -12.66 6.13 17.80
N TRP A 95 -13.48 5.10 17.94
CA TRP A 95 -13.59 4.04 16.92
C TRP A 95 -13.93 4.57 15.51
N PRO A 96 -14.84 5.56 15.34
CA PRO A 96 -15.08 6.15 14.02
C PRO A 96 -13.85 6.86 13.44
N GLN A 97 -13.04 7.54 14.26
CA GLN A 97 -11.79 8.14 13.79
C GLN A 97 -10.81 7.06 13.33
N THR A 98 -10.70 5.95 14.07
CA THR A 98 -9.89 4.81 13.63
C THR A 98 -10.34 4.29 12.27
N LEU A 99 -11.64 3.97 12.14
CA LEU A 99 -12.18 3.34 10.93
C LEU A 99 -12.18 4.24 9.70
N PHE A 100 -12.50 5.52 9.86
CA PHE A 100 -12.67 6.43 8.71
C PHE A 100 -11.43 7.26 8.43
N VAL A 101 -10.62 7.61 9.44
CA VAL A 101 -9.44 8.47 9.23
C VAL A 101 -8.16 7.64 9.13
N HIS A 102 -7.90 6.78 10.11
CA HIS A 102 -6.63 6.04 10.17
C HIS A 102 -6.59 4.86 9.20
N THR A 103 -7.64 4.03 9.18
CA THR A 103 -7.70 2.84 8.33
C THR A 103 -7.48 3.15 6.84
N PRO A 104 -8.15 4.15 6.22
CA PRO A 104 -7.96 4.39 4.79
C PRO A 104 -6.55 4.90 4.45
N ILE A 105 -5.90 5.63 5.36
CA ILE A 105 -4.51 6.07 5.15
C ILE A 105 -3.52 4.93 5.34
N SER A 106 -3.75 4.08 6.33
CA SER A 106 -2.97 2.85 6.53
C SER A 106 -3.05 1.92 5.30
N VAL A 107 -4.26 1.61 4.83
CA VAL A 107 -4.51 0.82 3.61
C VAL A 107 -3.83 1.46 2.40
N SER A 108 -3.94 2.79 2.26
CA SER A 108 -3.30 3.54 1.18
C SER A 108 -1.78 3.42 1.19
N HIS A 109 -1.18 3.50 2.38
CA HIS A 109 0.26 3.42 2.54
C HIS A 109 0.78 2.03 2.15
N ALA A 110 0.18 0.96 2.68
CA ALA A 110 0.49 -0.41 2.31
C ALA A 110 0.34 -0.65 0.80
N TRP A 111 -0.79 -0.22 0.23
CA TRP A 111 -1.06 -0.44 -1.18
C TRP A 111 -0.08 0.29 -2.09
N LEU A 112 0.21 1.57 -1.82
CA LEU A 112 1.15 2.33 -2.65
C LEU A 112 2.58 1.79 -2.53
N LEU A 113 2.98 1.28 -1.36
CA LEU A 113 4.24 0.54 -1.22
C LEU A 113 4.27 -0.70 -2.12
N PHE A 114 3.20 -1.50 -2.12
CA PHE A 114 3.08 -2.65 -3.02
C PHE A 114 3.15 -2.24 -4.49
N VAL A 115 2.40 -1.22 -4.91
CA VAL A 115 2.39 -0.71 -6.29
C VAL A 115 3.76 -0.17 -6.70
N MET A 116 4.48 0.48 -5.78
CA MET A 116 5.86 0.97 -6.01
C MET A 116 6.80 -0.19 -6.35
N PHE A 117 6.77 -1.27 -5.58
CA PHE A 117 7.58 -2.45 -5.92
C PHE A 117 7.14 -3.12 -7.23
N LEU A 118 5.83 -3.16 -7.51
CA LEU A 118 5.32 -3.66 -8.79
C LEU A 118 5.84 -2.84 -9.98
N ASN A 119 5.84 -1.51 -9.87
CA ASN A 119 6.38 -0.62 -10.89
C ASN A 119 7.90 -0.78 -11.02
N SER A 120 8.62 -0.98 -9.90
CA SER A 120 10.07 -1.25 -9.92
C SER A 120 10.41 -2.50 -10.74
N LEU A 121 9.64 -3.57 -10.57
CA LEU A 121 9.81 -4.81 -11.32
C LEU A 121 9.44 -4.64 -12.80
N ALA A 122 8.42 -3.83 -13.10
CA ALA A 122 8.01 -3.55 -14.48
C ALA A 122 9.12 -2.92 -15.32
N MET A 123 9.94 -2.07 -14.71
CA MET A 123 11.08 -1.45 -15.38
C MET A 123 12.20 -2.44 -15.72
N THR A 124 12.25 -3.60 -15.07
CA THR A 124 13.32 -4.61 -15.21
C THR A 124 12.97 -5.79 -16.10
N SER A 125 11.72 -5.88 -16.57
CA SER A 125 11.20 -7.09 -17.21
C SER A 125 10.97 -6.92 -18.71
N ASP A 126 11.78 -7.60 -19.53
CA ASP A 126 11.29 -8.22 -20.78
C ASP A 126 10.45 -9.43 -20.35
N TYR A 127 9.13 -9.29 -20.41
CA TYR A 127 8.21 -10.23 -19.79
C TYR A 127 8.05 -11.50 -20.63
N ASP A 128 8.68 -12.60 -20.19
CA ASP A 128 8.31 -13.96 -20.63
C ASP A 128 7.41 -14.65 -19.58
N PRO A 129 6.11 -14.84 -19.86
CA PRO A 129 5.15 -15.42 -18.92
C PRO A 129 5.37 -16.90 -18.61
N LYS A 130 6.19 -17.63 -19.39
CA LYS A 130 6.35 -19.09 -19.23
C LYS A 130 7.67 -19.47 -18.57
N ARG A 131 8.69 -18.62 -18.62
CA ARG A 131 10.03 -18.89 -18.06
C ARG A 131 10.65 -17.62 -17.49
N PRO A 132 10.28 -17.21 -16.27
CA PRO A 132 11.05 -16.19 -15.55
C PRO A 132 12.50 -16.65 -15.42
N ASP A 133 13.44 -15.82 -15.87
CA ASP A 133 14.86 -16.04 -15.62
C ASP A 133 15.12 -16.12 -14.10
N ALA A 134 16.16 -16.85 -13.70
CA ALA A 134 16.52 -17.04 -12.29
C ALA A 134 16.71 -15.70 -11.57
N PHE A 135 17.22 -14.69 -12.28
CA PHE A 135 17.36 -13.33 -11.80
C PHE A 135 16.01 -12.71 -11.40
N HIS A 136 14.98 -12.80 -12.25
CA HIS A 136 13.66 -12.23 -11.94
C HIS A 136 12.91 -13.00 -10.86
N GLN A 137 13.12 -14.32 -10.75
CA GLN A 137 12.58 -15.11 -9.63
C GLN A 137 13.19 -14.66 -8.30
N LEU A 138 14.51 -14.45 -8.27
CA LEU A 138 15.21 -13.96 -7.08
C LEU A 138 14.77 -12.53 -6.72
N LEU A 139 14.62 -11.65 -7.71
CA LEU A 139 14.15 -10.28 -7.48
C LEU A 139 12.70 -10.26 -6.96
N ALA A 140 11.81 -11.08 -7.54
CA ALA A 140 10.45 -11.25 -7.04
C ALA A 140 10.44 -11.79 -5.61
N PHE A 141 11.29 -12.77 -5.27
CA PHE A 141 11.44 -13.28 -3.92
C PHE A 141 11.82 -12.16 -2.93
N PHE A 142 12.84 -11.35 -3.25
CA PHE A 142 13.25 -10.24 -2.38
C PHE A 142 12.16 -9.20 -2.19
N VAL A 143 11.41 -8.87 -3.25
CA VAL A 143 10.27 -7.95 -3.16
C VAL A 143 9.17 -8.50 -2.25
N LEU A 144 8.79 -9.78 -2.43
CA LEU A 144 7.77 -10.42 -1.59
C LEU A 144 8.23 -10.53 -0.13
N ALA A 145 9.51 -10.84 0.11
CA ALA A 145 10.09 -10.88 1.44
C ALA A 145 10.10 -9.49 2.09
N GLN A 146 10.51 -8.44 1.37
CA GLN A 146 10.51 -7.06 1.86
C GLN A 146 9.09 -6.60 2.24
N LEU A 147 8.09 -6.90 1.41
CA LEU A 147 6.68 -6.61 1.71
C LEU A 147 6.21 -7.33 2.97
N THR A 148 6.60 -8.59 3.13
CA THR A 148 6.26 -9.41 4.30
C THR A 148 6.89 -8.87 5.57
N PHE A 149 8.19 -8.57 5.56
CA PHE A 149 8.88 -7.99 6.71
C PHE A 149 8.30 -6.62 7.08
N THR A 150 7.92 -5.82 6.09
CA THR A 150 7.25 -4.54 6.31
C THR A 150 5.88 -4.73 6.98
N ALA A 151 5.09 -5.70 6.52
CA ALA A 151 3.79 -6.01 7.12
C ALA A 151 3.91 -6.52 8.56
N VAL A 152 4.86 -7.42 8.83
CA VAL A 152 5.15 -7.93 10.18
C VAL A 152 5.67 -6.81 11.09
N ALA A 153 6.49 -5.89 10.56
CA ALA A 153 6.95 -4.74 11.33
C ALA A 153 5.78 -3.81 11.73
N TYR A 154 4.76 -3.69 10.88
CA TYR A 154 3.56 -2.92 11.20
C TYR A 154 2.69 -3.57 12.27
N THR A 155 2.66 -4.90 12.38
CA THR A 155 1.90 -5.59 13.43
C THR A 155 2.66 -5.61 14.76
N GLU A 156 3.98 -5.87 14.73
CA GLU A 156 4.77 -6.09 15.95
C GLU A 156 5.31 -4.80 16.60
N TYR A 157 5.75 -3.83 15.80
CA TYR A 157 6.50 -2.68 16.34
C TYR A 157 5.70 -1.38 16.41
N LYS A 158 4.57 -1.28 15.71
CA LYS A 158 3.77 -0.05 15.66
C LYS A 158 2.52 -0.16 16.55
N SER A 159 2.58 0.54 17.68
CA SER A 159 1.51 0.69 18.68
C SER A 159 1.21 -0.57 19.50
N ALA A 160 0.56 -0.42 20.66
CA ALA A 160 0.19 -1.53 21.54
C ALA A 160 -0.81 -2.52 20.91
N ILE A 161 -1.37 -2.21 19.73
CA ILE A 161 -2.41 -3.00 19.05
C ILE A 161 -2.00 -3.40 17.61
N GLY A 162 -0.86 -2.92 17.09
CA GLY A 162 -0.44 -3.20 15.71
C GLY A 162 -1.30 -2.51 14.63
N ASP A 163 -0.72 -2.20 13.47
CA ASP A 163 -1.47 -1.68 12.31
C ASP A 163 -2.00 -2.83 11.43
N VAL A 164 -3.05 -3.47 11.95
CA VAL A 164 -3.74 -4.60 11.33
C VAL A 164 -4.23 -4.29 9.90
N PRO A 165 -4.87 -3.14 9.61
CA PRO A 165 -5.29 -2.82 8.24
C PRO A 165 -4.14 -2.78 7.22
N CYS A 166 -2.97 -2.27 7.62
CA CYS A 166 -1.79 -2.22 6.77
C CYS A 166 -1.34 -3.64 6.39
N ALA A 167 -1.22 -4.50 7.41
CA ALA A 167 -0.80 -5.89 7.25
C ALA A 167 -1.78 -6.70 6.39
N PHE A 168 -3.09 -6.57 6.63
CA PHE A 168 -4.11 -7.22 5.80
C PHE A 168 -4.08 -6.75 4.36
N THR A 169 -3.81 -5.47 4.10
CA THR A 169 -3.70 -4.96 2.73
C THR A 169 -2.54 -5.60 1.98
N ILE A 170 -1.39 -5.78 2.64
CA ILE A 170 -0.23 -6.48 2.06
C ILE A 170 -0.54 -7.97 1.88
N ALA A 171 -1.14 -8.63 2.88
CA ALA A 171 -1.55 -10.03 2.76
C ALA A 171 -2.53 -10.25 1.58
N TRP A 172 -3.50 -9.36 1.44
CA TRP A 172 -4.45 -9.38 0.32
C TRP A 172 -3.76 -9.26 -1.03
N ALA A 173 -2.76 -8.36 -1.14
CA ALA A 173 -1.95 -8.24 -2.33
C ALA A 173 -1.15 -9.51 -2.61
N LEU A 174 -0.54 -10.13 -1.59
CA LEU A 174 0.23 -11.38 -1.70
C LEU A 174 -0.64 -12.56 -2.17
N PHE A 175 -1.83 -12.77 -1.59
CA PHE A 175 -2.78 -13.77 -2.09
C PHE A 175 -3.25 -13.47 -3.52
N GLY A 176 -3.39 -12.18 -3.84
CA GLY A 176 -3.57 -11.69 -5.19
C GLY A 176 -2.50 -12.15 -6.17
N VAL A 177 -1.24 -12.07 -5.77
CA VAL A 177 -0.09 -12.55 -6.56
C VAL A 177 -0.18 -14.07 -6.72
N THR A 178 -0.41 -14.82 -5.64
CA THR A 178 -0.59 -16.30 -5.71
C THR A 178 -1.65 -16.71 -6.73
N ALA A 179 -2.80 -16.02 -6.74
CA ALA A 179 -3.92 -16.37 -7.61
C ALA A 179 -3.67 -16.10 -9.11
N ASN A 180 -2.71 -15.23 -9.46
CA ASN A 180 -2.50 -14.79 -10.84
C ASN A 180 -1.16 -15.21 -11.45
N GLN A 181 -0.17 -15.56 -10.63
CA GLN A 181 1.15 -15.95 -11.13
C GLN A 181 1.16 -17.37 -11.70
N LYS A 182 1.80 -17.53 -12.87
CA LYS A 182 1.95 -18.81 -13.59
C LYS A 182 3.18 -19.61 -13.16
N SER A 183 4.16 -18.95 -12.53
CA SER A 183 5.34 -19.61 -11.99
C SER A 183 5.01 -20.18 -10.61
N ASP A 184 5.13 -21.51 -10.46
CA ASP A 184 4.88 -22.19 -9.19
C ASP A 184 5.76 -21.65 -8.07
N PHE A 185 7.03 -21.32 -8.36
CA PHE A 185 7.95 -20.77 -7.38
C PHE A 185 7.44 -19.45 -6.79
N ILE A 186 7.05 -18.50 -7.66
CA ILE A 186 6.59 -17.19 -7.21
C ILE A 186 5.21 -17.29 -6.53
N SER A 187 4.31 -18.10 -7.10
CA SER A 187 2.97 -18.30 -6.54
C SER A 187 3.03 -18.90 -5.12
N ASN A 188 3.82 -19.98 -4.94
CA ASN A 188 4.01 -20.63 -3.64
C ASN A 188 4.72 -19.71 -2.65
N THR A 189 5.74 -18.97 -3.09
CA THR A 189 6.45 -18.00 -2.25
C THR A 189 5.49 -16.91 -1.75
N ALA A 190 4.67 -16.35 -2.64
CA ALA A 190 3.67 -15.36 -2.27
C ALA A 190 2.62 -15.92 -1.29
N ALA A 191 2.24 -17.20 -1.45
CA ALA A 191 1.28 -17.85 -0.56
C ALA A 191 1.85 -18.04 0.86
N VAL A 192 3.07 -18.56 0.97
CA VAL A 192 3.76 -18.73 2.25
C VAL A 192 3.91 -17.40 2.98
N PHE A 193 4.36 -16.37 2.25
CA PHE A 193 4.49 -15.03 2.81
C PHE A 193 3.15 -14.41 3.20
N GLY A 194 2.09 -14.58 2.40
CA GLY A 194 0.74 -14.13 2.74
C GLY A 194 0.22 -14.78 4.04
N ILE A 195 0.44 -16.09 4.20
CA ILE A 195 0.08 -16.83 5.42
C ILE A 195 0.84 -16.28 6.63
N ILE A 196 2.15 -16.05 6.50
CA ILE A 196 2.97 -15.46 7.57
C ILE A 196 2.37 -14.12 8.01
N VAL A 197 2.08 -13.22 7.07
CA VAL A 197 1.50 -11.91 7.42
C VAL A 197 0.16 -12.06 8.16
N VAL A 198 -0.72 -12.96 7.71
CA VAL A 198 -2.02 -13.20 8.36
C VAL A 198 -1.84 -13.75 9.78
N CYS A 199 -0.94 -14.70 9.98
CA CYS A 199 -0.67 -15.26 11.32
C CYS A 199 -0.18 -14.17 12.29
N TYR A 200 0.68 -13.26 11.84
CA TYR A 200 1.14 -12.13 12.65
C TYR A 200 0.06 -11.06 12.85
N ALA A 201 -0.84 -10.86 11.88
CA ALA A 201 -1.91 -9.86 11.98
C ALA A 201 -3.07 -10.28 12.89
N ILE A 202 -3.27 -11.58 13.13
CA ILE A 202 -4.37 -12.13 13.96
C ILE A 202 -3.93 -12.37 15.43
N ARG A 203 -2.63 -12.47 15.68
CA ARG A 203 -2.06 -12.72 17.00
C ARG A 203 -2.32 -11.55 17.96
#